data_AF-A0A350KLD9-F1
#
_entry.id   AF-A0A350KLD9-F1
#
_cell.length_a   1.000
_cell.length_b   1.000
_cell.length_c   1.000
_cell.angle_alpha   90.00
_cell.angle_beta   90.00
_cell.angle_gamma   90.00
#
_symmetry.space_group_name_H-M   'P 1'
#
loop_
_entity.id
_entity.type
_entity.pdbx_description
1 polymer ?
#
loop_
_entity_poly.entity_id
_entity_poly.type
_entity_poly.pdbx_seq_one_letter_code
_entity_poly.pdbx_strand_id
1 'polypeptide(L)'
;MTTKNNAASSFANSAKTTLTLLKNWDGGDDSAADYDAEAGETLRKAAADIREIRQKNAEEKGENIARAGSSGIDVSSYNDALLYNDLKAAREAFDVRDRAEREAVVLRRKASRSRVGATDRALAFSVNLLKSVGG
;
A
#
# COMPACT_ATOMS: atom_id res chain seq x y z
N MET A 1 -1.97 -38.48 46.70
CA MET A 1 -1.53 -37.08 46.85
C MET A 1 -0.90 -36.64 45.52
N THR A 2 -1.70 -36.34 44.49
CA THR A 2 -1.20 -36.13 43.11
C THR A 2 -1.95 -35.07 42.30
N THR A 3 -2.99 -34.44 42.84
CA THR A 3 -3.84 -33.51 42.08
C THR A 3 -3.30 -32.08 41.98
N LYS A 4 -2.41 -31.66 42.90
CA LYS A 4 -1.87 -30.28 42.92
C LYS A 4 -0.86 -29.98 41.81
N ASN A 5 -0.10 -30.97 41.33
CA ASN A 5 0.90 -30.77 40.27
C ASN A 5 0.29 -30.60 38.87
N ASN A 6 -0.95 -31.09 38.64
CA ASN A 6 -1.62 -30.98 37.35
C ASN A 6 -2.32 -29.63 37.15
N ALA A 7 -2.89 -29.04 38.21
CA ALA A 7 -3.56 -27.74 38.10
C ALA A 7 -2.57 -26.60 37.83
N ALA A 8 -1.45 -26.55 38.56
CA ALA A 8 -0.43 -25.52 38.41
C ALA A 8 0.30 -25.59 37.05
N SER A 9 0.54 -26.81 36.55
CA SER A 9 1.16 -27.00 35.22
C SER A 9 0.20 -26.69 34.07
N SER A 10 -1.11 -27.00 34.20
CA SER A 10 -2.11 -26.59 33.22
C SER A 10 -2.28 -25.06 33.16
N PHE A 11 -2.24 -24.39 34.32
CA PHE A 11 -2.35 -22.93 34.41
C PHE A 11 -1.11 -22.24 33.82
N ALA A 12 0.09 -22.73 34.12
CA ALA A 12 1.33 -22.21 33.57
C ALA A 12 1.41 -22.39 32.03
N ASN A 13 0.94 -23.53 31.51
CA ASN A 13 0.86 -23.76 30.06
C ASN A 13 -0.21 -22.88 29.39
N SER A 14 -1.35 -22.67 30.04
CA SER A 14 -2.40 -21.75 29.57
C SER A 14 -1.88 -20.31 29.54
N ALA A 15 -1.18 -19.86 30.58
CA ALA A 15 -0.59 -18.52 30.66
C ALA A 15 0.53 -18.29 29.62
N LYS A 16 1.39 -19.29 29.38
CA LYS A 16 2.44 -19.20 28.35
C LYS A 16 1.85 -19.13 26.95
N THR A 17 0.86 -19.98 26.65
CA THR A 17 0.13 -19.96 25.37
C THR A 17 -0.59 -18.62 25.17
N THR A 18 -1.20 -18.10 26.24
CA THR A 18 -1.86 -16.79 26.26
C THR A 18 -0.87 -15.66 25.96
N LEU A 19 0.30 -15.65 26.60
CA LEU A 19 1.33 -14.63 26.38
C LEU A 19 1.90 -14.66 24.96
N THR A 20 2.15 -15.86 24.40
CA THR A 20 2.62 -16.01 23.02
C THR A 20 1.57 -15.53 22.02
N LEU A 21 0.28 -15.82 22.26
CA LEU A 21 -0.81 -15.36 21.40
C LEU A 21 -1.03 -13.85 21.50
N LEU A 22 -0.92 -13.26 22.69
CA LEU A 22 -1.04 -11.81 22.90
C LEU A 22 0.08 -11.05 22.14
N LYS A 23 1.32 -11.55 22.22
CA LYS A 23 2.44 -10.99 21.45
C LYS A 23 2.24 -11.12 19.93
N ASN A 24 1.62 -12.21 19.47
CA ASN A 24 1.32 -12.41 18.06
C ASN A 24 0.15 -11.56 17.56
N TRP A 25 -0.74 -11.13 18.46
CA TRP A 25 -1.79 -10.14 18.16
C TRP A 25 -1.17 -8.74 18.05
N ASP A 26 -0.39 -8.33 19.05
CA ASP A 26 0.29 -7.02 19.08
C ASP A 26 1.18 -6.82 17.84
N GLY A 27 1.98 -7.83 17.47
CA GLY A 27 2.80 -7.78 16.24
C GLY A 27 2.04 -7.97 14.92
N GLY A 28 0.74 -8.26 14.95
CA GLY A 28 -0.08 -8.42 13.74
C GLY A 28 -0.61 -7.09 13.18
N ASP A 29 -0.81 -6.10 14.04
CA ASP A 29 -1.39 -4.80 13.68
C ASP A 29 -0.36 -3.88 12.98
N ASP A 30 0.90 -3.93 13.42
CA ASP A 30 2.02 -3.19 12.82
C ASP A 30 2.17 -3.50 11.32
N SER A 31 2.05 -4.78 10.94
CA SER A 31 2.18 -5.19 9.54
C SER A 31 1.09 -4.62 8.62
N ALA A 32 -0.11 -4.36 9.14
CA ALA A 32 -1.19 -3.78 8.35
C ALA A 32 -1.00 -2.27 8.17
N ALA A 33 -0.53 -1.59 9.20
CA ALA A 33 -0.19 -0.17 9.15
C ALA A 33 0.96 0.08 8.16
N ASP A 34 1.98 -0.78 8.16
CA ASP A 34 3.11 -0.72 7.22
C ASP A 34 2.65 -0.85 5.76
N TYR A 35 1.80 -1.82 5.45
CA TYR A 35 1.27 -1.98 4.09
C TYR A 35 0.39 -0.80 3.64
N ASP A 36 -0.42 -0.23 4.54
CA ASP A 36 -1.21 0.96 4.23
C ASP A 36 -0.31 2.19 4.01
N ALA A 37 0.76 2.32 4.79
CA ALA A 37 1.77 3.38 4.63
C ALA A 37 2.53 3.25 3.31
N GLU A 38 3.00 2.04 2.96
CA GLU A 38 3.64 1.73 1.68
C GLU A 38 2.71 2.05 0.50
N ALA A 39 1.42 1.68 0.60
CA ALA A 39 0.44 2.01 -0.43
C ALA A 39 0.28 3.52 -0.61
N GLY A 40 0.29 4.28 0.49
CA GLY A 40 0.27 5.74 0.47
C GLY A 40 1.52 6.34 -0.18
N GLU A 41 2.70 5.80 0.16
CA GLU A 41 3.98 6.24 -0.40
C GLU A 41 4.06 6.01 -1.92
N THR A 42 3.63 4.83 -2.40
CA THR A 42 3.56 4.52 -3.83
C THR A 42 2.70 5.52 -4.59
N LEU A 43 1.54 5.88 -4.05
CA LEU A 43 0.65 6.88 -4.65
C LEU A 43 1.25 8.30 -4.63
N ARG A 44 1.95 8.68 -3.54
CA ARG A 44 2.64 9.99 -3.47
C ARG A 44 3.76 10.09 -4.50
N LYS A 45 4.56 9.03 -4.63
CA LYS A 45 5.64 8.97 -5.61
C LYS A 45 5.09 9.09 -7.02
N ALA A 46 4.07 8.31 -7.37
CA ALA A 46 3.41 8.42 -8.67
C ALA A 46 2.85 9.82 -8.93
N ALA A 47 2.29 10.50 -7.92
CA ALA A 47 1.83 11.88 -8.06
C ALA A 47 2.97 12.90 -8.25
N ALA A 48 4.17 12.63 -7.73
CA ALA A 48 5.36 13.41 -8.03
C ALA A 48 5.83 13.17 -9.47
N ASP A 49 5.93 11.90 -9.88
CA ASP A 49 6.34 11.50 -11.23
C ASP A 49 5.41 12.09 -12.31
N ILE A 50 4.08 12.06 -12.08
CA ILE A 50 3.09 12.67 -12.99
C ILE A 50 3.28 14.19 -13.10
N ARG A 51 3.63 14.86 -11.99
CA ARG A 51 3.91 16.31 -12.02
C ARG A 51 5.17 16.58 -12.84
N GLU A 52 6.21 15.78 -12.67
CA GLU A 52 7.44 15.89 -13.44
C GLU A 52 7.21 15.67 -14.95
N ILE A 53 6.42 14.65 -15.33
CA ILE A 53 6.05 14.39 -16.74
C ILE A 53 5.35 15.61 -17.35
N ARG A 54 4.39 16.20 -16.62
CA ARG A 54 3.66 17.38 -17.10
C ARG A 54 4.54 18.60 -17.21
N GLN A 55 5.45 18.78 -16.26
CA GLN A 55 6.40 19.90 -16.27
C GLN A 55 7.35 19.78 -17.47
N LYS A 56 7.95 18.61 -17.70
CA LYS A 56 8.82 18.36 -18.86
C LYS A 56 8.10 18.60 -20.18
N ASN A 57 6.87 18.12 -20.32
CA ASN A 57 6.07 18.38 -21.52
C ASN A 57 5.79 19.88 -21.72
N ALA A 58 5.52 20.63 -20.65
CA ALA A 58 5.33 22.07 -20.74
C ALA A 58 6.61 22.82 -21.13
N GLU A 59 7.77 22.40 -20.61
CA GLU A 59 9.09 22.93 -20.97
C GLU A 59 9.40 22.65 -22.45
N GLU A 60 9.27 21.40 -22.90
CA GLU A 60 9.46 21.01 -24.30
C GLU A 60 8.51 21.78 -25.24
N LYS A 61 7.26 21.95 -24.84
CA LYS A 61 6.27 22.74 -25.59
C LYS A 61 6.70 24.21 -25.70
N GLY A 62 7.17 24.81 -24.61
CA GLY A 62 7.67 26.19 -24.60
C GLY A 62 8.89 26.38 -25.50
N GLU A 63 9.86 25.47 -25.41
CA GLU A 63 11.07 25.49 -26.25
C GLU A 63 10.74 25.34 -27.73
N ASN A 64 9.87 24.38 -28.06
CA ASN A 64 9.45 24.16 -29.43
C ASN A 64 8.72 25.40 -29.97
N ILE A 65 7.87 26.07 -29.17
CA ILE A 65 7.11 27.25 -29.60
C ILE A 65 8.07 28.40 -29.90
N ALA A 66 9.06 28.61 -29.04
CA ALA A 66 10.10 29.62 -29.24
C ALA A 66 10.91 29.35 -30.53
N ARG A 67 11.25 28.09 -30.80
CA ARG A 67 11.99 27.68 -32.00
C ARG A 67 11.15 27.79 -33.28
N ALA A 68 9.87 27.45 -33.25
CA ALA A 68 8.96 27.60 -34.39
C ALA A 68 8.70 29.08 -34.70
N GLY A 69 8.45 29.90 -33.67
CA GLY A 69 8.23 31.34 -33.82
C GLY A 69 9.44 32.09 -34.39
N SER A 70 10.65 31.58 -34.19
CA SER A 70 11.89 32.16 -34.75
C SER A 70 12.24 31.65 -36.16
N SER A 71 11.66 30.54 -36.61
CA SER A 71 11.99 29.89 -37.90
C SER A 71 10.96 30.14 -39.01
N GLY A 72 9.82 30.78 -38.71
CA GLY A 72 8.79 31.10 -39.71
C GLY A 72 8.04 29.88 -40.26
N ILE A 73 8.07 28.75 -39.54
CA ILE A 73 7.41 27.50 -39.92
C ILE A 73 5.88 27.66 -39.82
N ASP A 74 5.17 27.09 -40.79
CA ASP A 74 3.71 27.16 -40.91
C ASP A 74 3.00 26.49 -39.72
N VAL A 75 1.99 27.15 -39.17
CA VAL A 75 1.44 26.90 -37.82
C VAL A 75 0.63 25.60 -37.72
N SER A 76 0.19 25.06 -38.86
CA SER A 76 -0.72 23.90 -38.91
C SER A 76 -0.04 22.57 -38.52
N SER A 77 1.11 22.24 -39.11
CA SER A 77 1.86 21.02 -38.80
C SER A 77 2.52 21.06 -37.41
N TYR A 78 2.79 22.27 -36.94
CA TYR A 78 3.37 22.52 -35.63
C TYR A 78 2.37 22.27 -34.49
N ASN A 79 1.09 22.61 -34.68
CA ASN A 79 0.03 22.29 -33.73
C ASN A 79 -0.19 20.77 -33.56
N ASP A 80 -0.07 19.99 -34.63
CA ASP A 80 -0.19 18.52 -34.57
C ASP A 80 0.95 17.90 -33.76
N ALA A 81 2.18 18.41 -33.90
CA ALA A 81 3.32 17.96 -33.10
C ALA A 81 3.16 18.28 -31.61
N LEU A 82 2.63 19.46 -31.27
CA LEU A 82 2.33 19.82 -29.89
C LEU A 82 1.21 18.95 -29.29
N LEU A 83 0.16 18.69 -30.07
CA LEU A 83 -0.93 17.81 -29.65
C LEU A 83 -0.43 16.38 -29.42
N TYR A 84 0.45 15.87 -30.28
CA TYR A 84 1.06 14.56 -30.10
C TYR A 84 1.85 14.46 -28.79
N ASN A 85 2.67 15.47 -28.47
CA ASN A 85 3.42 15.50 -27.22
C ASN A 85 2.50 15.56 -25.99
N ASP A 86 1.44 16.37 -26.05
CA ASP A 86 0.43 16.44 -24.99
C ASP A 86 -0.26 15.08 -24.77
N LEU A 87 -0.62 14.38 -25.85
CA LEU A 87 -1.22 13.04 -25.79
C LEU A 87 -0.24 11.99 -25.26
N LYS A 88 1.03 12.05 -25.66
CA LYS A 88 2.08 11.16 -25.17
C LYS A 88 2.29 11.33 -23.67
N ALA A 89 2.47 12.57 -23.20
CA ALA A 89 2.65 12.87 -21.78
C ALA A 89 1.40 12.49 -20.95
N ALA A 90 0.20 12.69 -21.50
CA ALA A 90 -1.03 12.25 -20.85
C ALA A 90 -1.10 10.72 -20.71
N ARG A 91 -0.65 9.98 -21.72
CA ARG A 91 -0.59 8.52 -21.67
C ARG A 91 0.45 8.01 -20.68
N GLU A 92 1.65 8.57 -20.69
CA GLU A 92 2.69 8.22 -19.71
C GLU A 92 2.23 8.49 -18.27
N ALA A 93 1.59 9.64 -18.03
CA ALA A 93 1.01 9.95 -16.73
C ALA A 93 -0.11 8.98 -16.32
N PHE A 94 -0.94 8.54 -17.29
CA PHE A 94 -1.97 7.54 -17.05
C PHE A 94 -1.36 6.18 -16.68
N ASP A 95 -0.36 5.71 -17.41
CA ASP A 95 0.27 4.42 -17.18
C ASP A 95 0.99 4.38 -15.81
N VAL A 96 1.64 5.47 -15.40
CA VAL A 96 2.24 5.63 -14.07
C VAL A 96 1.17 5.54 -12.98
N ARG A 97 0.05 6.25 -13.17
CA ARG A 97 -1.07 6.24 -12.23
C ARG A 97 -1.68 4.85 -12.10
N ASP A 98 -2.00 4.19 -13.21
CA ASP A 98 -2.63 2.87 -13.22
C ASP A 98 -1.73 1.82 -12.54
N ARG A 99 -0.42 1.84 -12.81
CA ARG A 99 0.53 0.95 -12.13
C ARG A 99 0.53 1.18 -10.61
N ALA A 100 0.63 2.43 -10.18
CA ALA A 100 0.64 2.78 -8.76
C ALA A 100 -0.67 2.42 -8.05
N GLU A 101 -1.82 2.63 -8.69
CA GLU A 101 -3.12 2.23 -8.16
C GLU A 101 -3.22 0.71 -7.99
N ARG A 102 -2.75 -0.08 -8.97
CA ARG A 102 -2.73 -1.55 -8.86
C ARG A 102 -1.83 -2.02 -7.72
N GLU A 103 -0.65 -1.45 -7.57
CA GLU A 103 0.28 -1.78 -6.48
C GLU A 103 -0.33 -1.41 -5.12
N ALA A 104 -0.92 -0.23 -4.99
CA ALA A 104 -1.60 0.22 -3.78
C ALA A 104 -2.79 -0.70 -3.41
N VAL A 105 -3.56 -1.17 -4.40
CA VAL A 105 -4.64 -2.14 -4.17
C VAL A 105 -4.10 -3.47 -3.64
N VAL A 106 -2.98 -3.97 -4.17
CA VAL A 106 -2.35 -5.20 -3.68
C VAL A 106 -1.88 -5.03 -2.24
N LEU A 107 -1.24 -3.91 -1.92
CA LEU A 107 -0.77 -3.59 -0.56
C LEU A 107 -1.93 -3.48 0.43
N ARG A 108 -2.99 -2.75 0.08
CA ARG A 108 -4.21 -2.67 0.92
C ARG A 108 -4.88 -4.03 1.13
N ARG A 109 -4.86 -4.91 0.13
CA ARG A 109 -5.34 -6.29 0.28
C ARG A 109 -4.47 -7.09 1.26
N LYS A 110 -3.15 -6.90 1.24
CA LYS A 110 -2.25 -7.50 2.24
C LYS A 110 -2.55 -6.96 3.64
N ALA A 111 -2.71 -5.65 3.80
CA ALA A 111 -3.11 -5.02 5.06
C ALA A 111 -4.41 -5.62 5.61
N SER A 112 -5.44 -5.74 4.75
CA SER A 112 -6.72 -6.35 5.13
C SER A 112 -6.57 -7.80 5.57
N ARG A 113 -5.78 -8.61 4.85
CA ARG A 113 -5.51 -10.01 5.24
C ARG A 113 -4.73 -10.10 6.55
N SER A 114 -3.78 -9.20 6.80
CA SER A 114 -3.08 -9.13 8.09
C SER A 114 -4.05 -8.83 9.23
N ARG A 115 -4.98 -7.88 9.07
CA ARG A 115 -6.03 -7.56 10.05
C ARG A 115 -6.97 -8.74 10.33
N VAL A 116 -7.42 -9.43 9.28
CA VAL A 116 -8.26 -10.63 9.42
C VAL A 116 -7.49 -11.75 10.15
N GLY A 117 -6.25 -12.00 9.76
CA GLY A 117 -5.41 -12.98 10.44
C GLY A 117 -5.13 -12.63 11.91
N ALA A 118 -5.03 -11.35 12.26
CA ALA A 118 -4.89 -10.90 13.64
C ALA A 118 -6.19 -11.12 14.44
N THR A 119 -7.35 -10.78 13.87
CA THR A 119 -8.66 -10.97 14.51
C THR A 119 -9.05 -12.44 14.68
N ASP A 120 -8.79 -13.30 13.68
CA ASP A 120 -9.00 -14.76 13.80
C ASP A 120 -8.14 -15.37 14.91
N ARG A 121 -6.89 -14.92 15.04
CA ARG A 121 -6.00 -15.33 16.14
C ARG A 121 -6.54 -14.87 17.50
N ALA A 122 -7.10 -13.66 17.59
CA ALA A 122 -7.72 -13.14 18.81
C ALA A 122 -9.02 -13.89 19.19
N LEU A 123 -9.85 -14.27 18.21
CA LEU A 123 -11.04 -15.09 18.42
C LEU A 123 -10.67 -16.52 18.85
N ALA A 124 -9.68 -17.15 18.21
CA ALA A 124 -9.19 -18.45 18.64
C ALA A 124 -8.64 -18.42 20.08
N PHE A 125 -8.00 -17.30 20.45
CA PHE A 125 -7.55 -17.06 21.83
C PHE A 125 -8.70 -16.99 22.83
N SER A 126 -9.74 -16.20 22.57
CA SER A 126 -10.88 -16.05 23.48
C SER A 126 -11.64 -17.36 23.66
N VAL A 127 -11.80 -18.14 22.59
CA VAL A 127 -12.42 -19.48 22.64
C VAL A 127 -11.59 -20.46 23.46
N ASN A 128 -10.27 -20.47 23.32
CA ASN A 128 -9.39 -21.36 24.10
C ASN A 128 -9.37 -21.03 25.59
N LEU A 129 -9.40 -19.73 25.96
CA LEU A 129 -9.54 -19.33 27.36
C LEU A 129 -10.88 -19.78 27.95
N LEU A 130 -11.97 -19.63 27.21
CA LEU A 130 -13.29 -20.05 27.69
C LEU A 130 -13.34 -21.57 27.95
N LYS A 131 -12.70 -22.36 27.08
CA LYS A 131 -12.58 -23.82 27.26
C LYS A 131 -11.71 -24.22 28.45
N SER A 132 -10.70 -23.44 28.83
CA SER A 132 -9.83 -23.78 29.97
C SER A 132 -10.40 -23.38 31.33
N VAL A 133 -11.35 -22.44 31.38
CA VAL A 133 -12.02 -22.01 32.62
C VAL A 133 -13.28 -22.82 32.93
N GLY A 134 -13.93 -23.40 31.92
CA GLY A 134 -15.19 -24.15 32.07
C GLY A 134 -15.07 -25.69 32.08
N GLY A 135 -13.86 -26.25 32.08
CA GLY A 135 -13.59 -27.70 31.99
C GLY A 135 -12.87 -28.26 33.21
#